data_AF-A0A2N2PW67-F1
#
_entry.id   AF-A0A2N2PW67-F1
#
_cell.length_a   1.000
_cell.length_b   1.000
_cell.length_c   1.000
_cell.angle_alpha   90.00
_cell.angle_beta   90.00
_cell.angle_gamma   90.00
#
_symmetry.space_group_name_H-M   'P 1'
#
loop_
_entity.id
_entity.type
_entity.pdbx_description
1 polymer ?
#
loop_
_entity_poly.entity_id
_entity_poly.type
_entity_poly.pdbx_seq_one_letter_code
_entity_poly.pdbx_strand_id
1 'polypeptide(L)' 'MVSRVDRKRMLDLHRRVAAESVPHVKTALQRQIAGTDREIDRLVYELYGLTEAEVWVVEGEGR' A
#
# COMPACT_ATOMS: atom_id res chain seq x y z
N MET A 1 9.77 -9.78 2.60
CA MET A 1 10.79 -8.71 2.54
C MET A 1 10.50 -7.85 1.31
N VAL A 2 9.95 -6.65 1.51
CA VAL A 2 9.46 -5.75 0.43
C VAL A 2 10.52 -5.65 -0.67
N SER A 3 10.20 -6.12 -1.88
CA SER A 3 11.19 -6.23 -2.93
C SER A 3 11.61 -4.84 -3.38
N ARG A 4 12.88 -4.67 -3.79
CA ARG A 4 13.36 -3.39 -4.35
C ARG A 4 12.51 -2.94 -5.56
N VAL A 5 11.84 -3.89 -6.21
CA VAL A 5 10.92 -3.68 -7.32
C VAL A 5 9.62 -2.98 -6.86
N ASP A 6 9.03 -3.39 -5.74
CA ASP A 6 7.76 -2.84 -5.23
C ASP A 6 7.91 -1.37 -4.83
N ARG A 7 9.03 -1.04 -4.17
CA ARG A 7 9.37 0.35 -3.83
C ARG A 7 9.51 1.23 -5.08
N LYS A 8 10.18 0.73 -6.12
CA LYS A 8 10.38 1.51 -7.37
C LYS A 8 9.04 1.73 -8.09
N ARG A 9 8.18 0.71 -8.11
CA ARG A 9 6.84 0.77 -8.69
C ARG A 9 5.94 1.77 -7.94
N MET A 10 5.94 1.74 -6.61
CA MET A 10 5.20 2.71 -5.79
C MET A 10 5.66 4.15 -6.04
N LEU A 11 6.97 4.39 -6.08
CA LEU A 11 7.51 5.72 -6.38
C LEU A 11 7.10 6.23 -7.78
N ASP A 12 7.07 5.35 -8.78
CA ASP A 12 6.59 5.71 -10.12
C ASP A 12 5.09 6.04 -10.13
N LEU A 13 4.27 5.22 -9.47
CA LEU A 13 2.83 5.46 -9.35
C LEU A 13 2.53 6.80 -8.65
N HIS A 14 3.24 7.12 -7.57
CA HIS A 14 3.08 8.41 -6.88
C HIS A 14 3.46 9.60 -7.77
N ARG A 15 4.52 9.48 -8.58
CA ARG A 15 4.91 10.52 -9.55
C ARG A 15 3.83 10.70 -10.63
N ARG A 16 3.27 9.59 -11.14
CA ARG A 16 2.18 9.63 -12.13
C ARG A 16 0.93 10.27 -11.56
N VAL A 17 0.56 9.98 -10.31
CA VAL A 17 -0.56 10.66 -9.61
C VAL A 17 -0.34 12.16 -9.48
N ALA A 18 0.91 12.59 -9.21
CA ALA A 18 1.24 14.01 -9.08
C ALA A 18 1.21 14.76 -10.43
N ALA A 19 1.56 14.09 -11.52
CA ALA A 19 1.56 14.65 -12.88
C ALA A 19 0.21 14.53 -13.60
N GLU A 20 -0.73 13.72 -13.08
CA GLU A 20 -2.02 13.46 -13.71
C GLU A 20 -3.06 14.55 -13.39
N SER A 21 -3.60 15.16 -14.44
CA SER A 21 -4.62 16.20 -14.36
C SER A 21 -6.05 15.65 -14.51
N VAL A 22 -6.19 14.43 -15.03
CA VAL A 22 -7.49 13.82 -15.30
C VAL A 22 -8.01 13.09 -14.03
N PRO A 23 -9.15 13.53 -13.45
CA PRO A 23 -9.60 13.03 -12.15
C PRO A 23 -9.83 11.51 -12.10
N HIS A 24 -10.47 10.93 -13.13
CA HIS A 24 -10.76 9.50 -13.15
C HIS A 24 -9.49 8.65 -13.26
N VAL A 25 -8.49 9.11 -14.00
CA VAL A 25 -7.19 8.43 -14.11
C VAL A 25 -6.44 8.51 -12.79
N LYS A 26 -6.47 9.67 -12.13
CA LYS A 26 -5.90 9.85 -10.79
C LYS A 26 -6.52 8.90 -9.77
N THR A 27 -7.83 8.73 -9.77
CA THR A 27 -8.53 7.75 -8.91
C THR A 27 -8.10 6.32 -9.23
N ALA A 28 -7.97 5.95 -10.50
CA ALA A 28 -7.50 4.62 -10.88
C ALA A 28 -6.07 4.35 -10.40
N LEU A 29 -5.16 5.33 -10.51
CA LEU A 29 -3.79 5.23 -10.02
C LEU A 29 -3.74 5.15 -8.48
N GLN A 30 -4.55 5.95 -7.78
CA GLN A 30 -4.66 5.89 -6.32
C GLN A 30 -5.15 4.52 -5.83
N ARG A 31 -6.09 3.89 -6.54
CA ARG A 31 -6.54 2.52 -6.22
C ARG A 31 -5.41 1.50 -6.38
N GLN A 32 -4.56 1.63 -7.40
CA GLN A 32 -3.40 0.75 -7.58
C GLN A 32 -2.38 0.90 -6.44
N ILE A 33 -2.15 2.14 -6.00
CA ILE A 33 -1.30 2.44 -4.83
C ILE A 33 -1.88 1.77 -3.59
N ALA A 34 -3.17 1.98 -3.30
CA ALA A 34 -3.82 1.39 -2.12
C ALA A 34 -3.83 -0.14 -2.13
N GLY A 35 -3.96 -0.77 -3.31
CA GLY A 35 -3.83 -2.23 -3.43
C GLY A 35 -2.43 -2.71 -3.10
N THR A 36 -1.41 -2.02 -3.61
CA THR A 36 -0.01 -2.34 -3.34
C THR A 36 0.37 -2.11 -1.87
N ASP A 37 -0.17 -1.06 -1.24
CA ASP A 37 0.05 -0.74 0.17
C ASP A 37 -0.43 -1.89 1.08
N ARG A 38 -1.64 -2.41 0.83
CA ARG A 38 -2.17 -3.57 1.55
C ARG A 38 -1.37 -4.85 1.35
N GLU A 39 -0.83 -5.06 0.15
CA GLU A 39 0.07 -6.19 -0.12
C GLU A 39 1.36 -6.06 0.70
N ILE A 40 1.90 -4.84 0.82
CA ILE A 40 3.06 -4.55 1.66
C ILE A 40 2.74 -4.79 3.13
N ASP A 41 1.60 -4.30 3.63
CA ASP A 41 1.19 -4.48 5.03
C ASP A 41 1.11 -5.96 5.39
N ARG A 42 0.49 -6.79 4.54
CA ARG A 42 0.45 -8.26 4.74
C ARG A 42 1.85 -8.88 4.80
N LEU A 43 2.72 -8.51 3.86
CA LEU A 43 4.10 -9.02 3.84
C LEU A 43 4.90 -8.58 5.06
N VAL A 44 4.61 -7.41 5.62
CA VAL A 44 5.20 -6.91 6.86
C VAL A 44 4.65 -7.71 8.04
N TYR A 45 3.34 -7.92 8.13
CA TYR A 45 2.72 -8.74 9.18
C TYR A 45 3.26 -10.17 9.19
N GLU A 46 3.38 -10.81 8.02
CA GLU A 46 3.98 -12.13 7.88
C GLU A 46 5.45 -12.15 8.30
N LEU A 47 6.22 -11.12 7.95
CA LEU A 47 7.64 -11.04 8.30
C LEU A 47 7.87 -10.93 9.82
N TYR A 48 7.00 -10.21 10.51
CA TYR A 48 7.06 -10.03 11.96
C TYR A 48 6.23 -11.06 12.72
N GLY A 49 5.52 -11.96 12.02
CA GLY A 49 4.71 -13.02 12.62
C GLY A 49 3.54 -12.51 13.44
N LEU A 50 2.93 -11.38 13.04
CA LEU A 50 1.80 -10.80 13.77
C LEU A 50 0.58 -11.72 13.70
N THR A 51 -0.11 -11.83 14.84
CA THR A 51 -1.40 -12.49 14.95
C THR A 51 -2.54 -11.58 14.49
N GLU A 52 -3.71 -12.15 14.19
CA GLU A 52 -4.90 -11.38 13.79
C GLU A 52 -5.28 -10.31 14.82
N ALA A 53 -5.09 -10.61 16.11
CA ALA A 53 -5.34 -9.66 17.20
C ALA A 53 -4.37 -8.48 17.17
N GLU A 54 -3.09 -8.71 16.86
CA GLU A 54 -2.09 -7.65 16.75
C GLU A 54 -2.30 -6.81 15.48
N VAL A 55 -2.68 -7.44 14.37
CA VAL A 55 -3.06 -6.73 13.14
C VAL A 55 -4.25 -5.80 13.39
N TRP A 56 -5.28 -6.27 14.08
CA TRP A 56 -6.45 -5.46 14.42
C TRP A 56 -6.11 -4.22 15.25
N VAL A 57 -5.15 -4.34 16.18
CA VAL A 57 -4.63 -3.21 16.95
C VAL A 57 -3.84 -2.23 16.07
N VAL A 58 -3.02 -2.74 15.14
CA VAL A 58 -2.22 -1.92 14.21
C VAL A 58 -3.11 -1.16 13.22
N GLU A 59 -4.16 -1.79 12.68
CA GLU A 59 -5.09 -1.18 11.74
C GLU A 59 -6.06 -0.19 12.40
N GLY A 60 -6.07 -0.11 13.74
CA GLY A 60 -6.91 0.84 14.47
C GLY A 60 -8.40 0.53 14.42
N GLU A 61 -8.78 -0.64 13.89
CA GLU A 61 -10.14 -1.21 13.98
C GLU A 61 -10.49 -1.60 15.43
N GLY A 62 -9.53 -1.40 16.35
CA GLY A 62 -9.60 -1.66 17.77
C GLY A 62 -10.30 -0.67 18.70
N ARG A 63 -11.05 0.30 18.15
CA ARG A 63 -11.67 1.39 18.93
C ARG A 63 -13.18 1.46 18.81
#